data_AF-A0A0D2IIE8-F1
#
_entry.id   AF-A0A0D2IIE8-F1
#
_cell.length_a   1.000
_cell.length_b   1.000
_cell.length_c   1.000
_cell.angle_alpha   90.00
_cell.angle_beta   90.00
_cell.angle_gamma   90.00
#
_symmetry.space_group_name_H-M   'P 1'
#
loop_
_entity.id
_entity.type
_entity.pdbx_description
1 polymer ?
#
loop_
_entity_poly.entity_id
_entity_poly.type
_entity_poly.pdbx_seq_one_letter_code
_entity_poly.pdbx_strand_id
1 'polypeptide(L)'
;MPDAVNLQGADNDSPVRFFQLYLPHDDELAVSLLKRAVTNGFAACILTTDTWQLGWRLVDVLTSSYAFYRGIGADLGFADPIFQRRMEKTGIDPKKQPEDAGAMWIDNKELSCGKPFCTKESNPCGDLDVDGIVVSNHAGRQVDGTIASLDALENIVNARISEKLTVMFDSGARGASDIIKALCLGANFVWVVRMWIYGLSIMGEEGARRVMKCLAEFDISMLTAGIRNVGEMQRRRQESYPKGYTLIAKKAKL
;
A
#
# COMPACT_ATOMS: atom_id res chain seq x y z
N MET A 1 15.21 20.16 7.44
CA MET A 1 14.26 19.25 6.78
C MET A 1 13.85 19.97 5.51
N PRO A 2 14.10 19.42 4.31
CA PRO A 2 13.44 19.93 3.12
C PRO A 2 11.93 19.86 3.39
N ASP A 3 11.20 20.88 2.93
CA ASP A 3 9.77 21.03 3.18
C ASP A 3 9.07 19.71 2.84
N ALA A 4 8.68 18.95 3.86
CA ALA A 4 7.86 17.77 3.68
C ALA A 4 6.66 18.21 2.85
N VAL A 5 6.32 17.44 1.80
CA VAL A 5 5.20 17.75 0.91
C VAL A 5 4.03 18.21 1.77
N ASN A 6 3.66 19.49 1.68
CA ASN A 6 2.62 20.09 2.50
C ASN A 6 1.29 19.61 1.94
N LEU A 7 0.92 18.39 2.30
CA LEU A 7 -0.32 17.76 1.88
C LEU A 7 -1.47 18.39 2.66
N GLN A 8 -2.07 19.41 2.08
CA GLN A 8 -3.33 19.95 2.55
C GLN A 8 -4.47 19.17 1.89
N GLY A 9 -5.52 18.84 2.66
CA GLY A 9 -6.75 18.32 2.08
C GLY A 9 -7.33 19.35 1.11
N ALA A 10 -8.07 18.87 0.10
CA ALA A 10 -8.58 19.70 -0.99
C ALA A 10 -9.37 20.96 -0.53
N ASP A 11 -9.86 21.01 0.71
CA ASP A 11 -10.61 22.12 1.31
C ASP A 11 -10.20 22.47 2.76
N ASN A 12 -8.91 22.37 3.12
CA ASN A 12 -8.34 22.77 4.44
C ASN A 12 -8.91 22.14 5.73
N ASP A 13 -10.04 21.42 5.68
CA ASP A 13 -10.66 20.62 6.77
C ASP A 13 -10.97 19.18 6.32
N SER A 14 -10.86 18.88 5.02
CA SER A 14 -11.04 17.52 4.50
C SER A 14 -9.80 16.66 4.77
N PRO A 15 -9.96 15.35 5.09
CA PRO A 15 -8.82 14.46 5.23
C PRO A 15 -8.03 14.38 3.91
N VAL A 16 -6.71 14.35 4.02
CA VAL A 16 -5.83 14.09 2.88
C VAL A 16 -6.11 12.67 2.37
N ARG A 17 -6.37 12.55 1.07
CA ARG A 17 -6.67 11.26 0.42
C ARG A 17 -5.63 10.96 -0.64
N PHE A 18 -5.16 9.72 -0.65
CA PHE A 18 -4.26 9.16 -1.65
C PHE A 18 -4.99 8.12 -2.48
N PHE A 19 -4.72 8.10 -3.79
CA PHE A 19 -5.34 7.15 -4.70
C PHE A 19 -4.34 6.03 -5.02
N GLN A 20 -4.61 4.81 -4.57
CA GLN A 20 -3.80 3.66 -4.93
C GLN A 20 -4.24 3.11 -6.29
N LEU A 21 -3.30 3.00 -7.23
CA LEU A 21 -3.53 2.48 -8.57
C LEU A 21 -2.83 1.13 -8.74
N TYR A 22 -3.60 0.10 -9.08
CA TYR A 22 -3.11 -1.03 -9.86
C TYR A 22 -3.23 -0.65 -11.32
N LEU A 23 -2.11 -0.57 -12.03
CA LEU A 23 -2.11 -0.12 -13.42
C LEU A 23 -2.88 -1.14 -14.28
N PRO A 24 -4.04 -0.79 -14.84
CA PRO A 24 -4.74 -1.69 -15.74
C PRO A 24 -3.96 -1.83 -17.04
N HIS A 25 -4.25 -2.88 -17.81
CA HIS A 25 -3.69 -3.06 -19.14
C HIS A 25 -4.28 -2.14 -20.21
N ASP A 26 -5.41 -1.49 -19.90
CA ASP A 26 -6.09 -0.55 -20.77
C ASP A 26 -5.63 0.86 -20.43
N ASP A 27 -4.82 1.45 -21.30
CA ASP A 27 -4.34 2.82 -21.14
C ASP A 27 -5.50 3.84 -21.06
N GLU A 28 -6.61 3.61 -21.78
CA GLU A 28 -7.79 4.48 -21.73
C GLU A 28 -8.44 4.42 -20.34
N LEU A 29 -8.53 3.21 -19.76
CA LEU A 29 -9.04 3.01 -18.40
C LEU A 29 -8.08 3.61 -17.36
N ALA A 30 -6.77 3.40 -17.49
CA ALA A 30 -5.77 3.98 -16.59
C ALA A 30 -5.89 5.51 -16.55
N VAL A 31 -5.97 6.15 -17.72
CA VAL A 31 -6.15 7.60 -17.83
C VAL A 31 -7.49 8.05 -17.25
N SER A 32 -8.57 7.29 -17.44
CA SER A 32 -9.88 7.59 -16.83
C SER A 32 -9.82 7.56 -15.30
N LEU A 33 -9.25 6.50 -14.73
CA LEU A 33 -9.10 6.35 -13.27
C LEU A 33 -8.26 7.49 -12.67
N LEU A 34 -7.14 7.83 -13.30
CA LEU A 34 -6.27 8.93 -12.86
C LEU A 34 -6.98 10.29 -12.95
N LYS A 35 -7.67 10.57 -14.05
CA LYS A 35 -8.47 11.81 -14.19
C LYS A 35 -9.56 11.90 -13.13
N ARG A 36 -10.26 10.79 -12.86
CA ARG A 36 -11.27 10.72 -11.80
C ARG A 36 -10.64 10.97 -10.43
N ALA A 37 -9.47 10.42 -10.13
CA ALA A 37 -8.76 10.69 -8.88
C ALA A 37 -8.42 12.18 -8.73
N VAL A 38 -7.88 12.82 -9.77
CA VAL A 38 -7.58 14.27 -9.77
C VAL A 38 -8.85 15.10 -9.55
N THR A 39 -9.92 14.84 -10.31
CA THR A 39 -11.19 15.57 -10.20
C THR A 39 -11.84 15.41 -8.81
N ASN A 40 -11.60 14.30 -8.12
CA ASN A 40 -12.13 14.06 -6.77
C ASN A 40 -11.21 14.58 -5.65
N GLY A 41 -10.14 15.32 -5.98
CA GLY A 41 -9.28 15.99 -5.00
C GLY A 41 -8.35 15.04 -4.23
N PHE A 42 -7.91 13.95 -4.86
CA PHE A 42 -6.84 13.12 -4.31
C PHE A 42 -5.50 13.85 -4.44
N ALA A 43 -4.70 13.86 -3.37
CA ALA A 43 -3.47 14.65 -3.29
C ALA A 43 -2.28 14.02 -4.02
N ALA A 44 -2.26 12.68 -4.10
CA ALA A 44 -1.23 11.93 -4.80
C ALA A 44 -1.74 10.55 -5.24
N CYS A 45 -1.08 10.00 -6.27
CA CYS A 45 -1.29 8.64 -6.74
C CYS A 45 -0.17 7.73 -6.22
N ILE A 46 -0.54 6.59 -5.63
CA ILE A 46 0.38 5.54 -5.19
C ILE A 46 0.27 4.39 -6.19
N LEU A 47 1.27 4.25 -7.05
CA LEU A 47 1.34 3.13 -7.99
C LEU A 47 1.86 1.88 -7.27
N THR A 48 1.06 0.81 -7.22
CA THR A 48 1.51 -0.47 -6.66
C THR A 48 2.21 -1.30 -7.72
N THR A 49 3.50 -1.56 -7.51
CA THR A 49 4.36 -2.24 -8.49
C THR A 49 4.68 -3.69 -8.14
N ASP A 50 4.27 -4.19 -6.97
CA ASP A 50 4.65 -5.50 -6.43
C ASP A 50 3.58 -6.60 -6.60
N THR A 51 2.49 -6.29 -7.28
CA THR A 51 1.34 -7.20 -7.43
C THR A 51 0.82 -7.16 -8.87
N TRP A 52 1.69 -7.44 -9.84
CA TRP A 52 1.21 -7.80 -11.17
C TRP A 52 0.58 -9.20 -11.15
N GLN A 53 1.20 -10.15 -10.47
CA GLN A 53 0.68 -11.50 -10.30
C GLN A 53 0.39 -11.68 -8.82
N LEU A 54 -0.75 -12.30 -8.52
CA LEU A 54 -1.09 -12.59 -7.14
C LEU A 54 -0.12 -13.64 -6.57
N GLY A 55 0.49 -13.31 -5.43
CA GLY A 55 1.30 -14.24 -4.65
C GLY A 55 0.55 -15.49 -4.20
N TRP A 56 1.31 -16.55 -3.91
CA TRP A 56 0.75 -17.81 -3.44
C TRP A 56 0.28 -17.70 -1.98
N ARG A 57 -1.02 -17.54 -1.78
CA ARG A 57 -1.63 -17.37 -0.46
C ARG A 57 -2.36 -18.65 -0.06
N LEU A 58 -1.72 -19.47 0.78
CA LEU A 58 -2.21 -20.81 1.12
C LEU A 58 -3.64 -20.80 1.66
N VAL A 59 -4.00 -19.86 2.53
CA VAL A 59 -5.35 -19.78 3.11
C VAL A 59 -6.40 -19.45 2.03
N ASP A 60 -6.08 -18.53 1.11
CA ASP A 60 -6.98 -18.14 0.01
C ASP A 60 -7.20 -19.35 -0.93
N VAL A 61 -6.14 -20.11 -1.23
CA VAL A 61 -6.21 -21.34 -2.05
C VAL A 61 -7.05 -22.42 -1.37
N LEU A 62 -6.80 -22.70 -0.08
CA LEU A 62 -7.51 -23.74 0.67
C LEU A 62 -9.01 -23.44 0.82
N THR A 63 -9.36 -22.16 0.91
CA THR A 63 -10.75 -21.73 1.10
C THR A 63 -11.43 -21.34 -0.21
N SER A 64 -10.71 -21.40 -1.34
CA SER A 64 -11.18 -20.87 -2.64
C SER A 64 -11.75 -19.45 -2.50
N SER A 65 -11.04 -18.63 -1.73
CA SER A 65 -11.48 -17.29 -1.34
C SER A 65 -10.77 -16.23 -2.18
N TYR A 66 -11.52 -15.66 -3.13
CA TYR A 66 -11.09 -14.47 -3.85
C TYR A 66 -12.32 -13.60 -4.16
N ALA A 67 -12.39 -12.44 -3.51
CA ALA A 67 -13.61 -11.62 -3.44
C ALA A 67 -14.14 -11.17 -4.81
N PHE A 68 -13.25 -10.90 -5.77
CA PHE A 68 -13.63 -10.45 -7.10
C PHE A 68 -14.48 -11.48 -7.86
N TYR A 69 -14.18 -12.78 -7.72
CA TYR A 69 -15.00 -13.85 -8.32
C TYR A 69 -16.33 -14.08 -7.59
N ARG A 70 -16.58 -13.36 -6.50
CA ARG A 70 -17.85 -13.32 -5.78
C ARG A 70 -18.58 -11.99 -6.01
N GLY A 71 -18.13 -11.18 -6.97
CA GLY A 71 -18.72 -9.88 -7.29
C GLY A 71 -18.46 -8.79 -6.25
N ILE A 72 -17.44 -8.95 -5.40
CA ILE A 72 -17.11 -8.01 -4.33
C ILE A 72 -15.77 -7.33 -4.65
N GLY A 73 -15.72 -6.00 -4.53
CA GLY A 73 -14.48 -5.21 -4.57
C GLY A 73 -14.12 -4.59 -5.93
N ALA A 74 -14.98 -4.74 -6.94
CA ALA A 74 -14.79 -4.14 -8.27
C ALA A 74 -15.58 -2.81 -8.46
N ASP A 75 -16.05 -2.20 -7.38
CA ASP A 75 -16.89 -0.99 -7.39
C ASP A 75 -16.26 0.18 -8.16
N LEU A 76 -14.93 0.31 -8.08
CA LEU A 76 -14.19 1.35 -8.81
C LEU A 76 -14.36 1.23 -10.33
N GLY A 77 -14.29 -0.01 -10.84
CA GLY A 77 -14.52 -0.34 -12.24
C GLY A 77 -15.99 -0.19 -12.61
N PHE A 78 -16.90 -0.65 -11.75
CA PHE A 78 -18.34 -0.54 -12.01
C PHE A 78 -18.81 0.92 -12.12
N ALA A 79 -18.12 1.86 -11.46
CA ALA A 79 -18.36 3.29 -11.58
C ALA A 79 -17.54 3.98 -12.69
N ASP A 80 -16.69 3.28 -13.42
CA ASP A 80 -15.85 3.86 -14.48
C ASP A 80 -16.53 3.82 -15.87
N PRO A 81 -16.65 4.95 -16.60
CA PRO A 81 -17.26 4.96 -17.92
C PRO A 81 -16.52 4.12 -18.98
N ILE A 82 -15.19 4.00 -18.88
CA ILE A 82 -14.42 3.17 -19.82
C ILE A 82 -14.73 1.71 -19.55
N PHE A 83 -14.67 1.29 -18.28
CA PHE A 83 -14.94 -0.10 -17.90
C PHE A 83 -16.39 -0.51 -18.19
N GLN A 84 -17.37 0.37 -17.95
CA GLN A 84 -18.77 0.14 -18.36
C GLN A 84 -18.89 -0.11 -19.87
N ARG A 85 -18.25 0.72 -20.70
CA ARG A 85 -18.23 0.48 -22.16
C ARG A 85 -17.55 -0.82 -22.55
N ARG A 86 -16.55 -1.29 -21.79
CA ARG A 86 -15.94 -2.61 -22.03
C ARG A 86 -16.92 -3.74 -21.69
N MET A 87 -17.61 -3.65 -20.55
CA MET A 87 -18.61 -4.63 -20.13
C MET A 87 -19.79 -4.72 -21.10
N GLU A 88 -20.27 -3.58 -21.63
CA GLU A 88 -21.33 -3.55 -22.64
C GLU A 88 -20.94 -4.31 -23.91
N LYS A 89 -19.68 -4.20 -24.36
CA LYS A 89 -19.17 -4.91 -25.53
C LYS A 89 -19.10 -6.42 -25.33
N THR A 90 -18.78 -6.87 -24.11
CA THR A 90 -18.74 -8.29 -23.76
C THR A 90 -20.12 -8.84 -23.39
N GLY A 91 -21.15 -7.99 -23.29
CA GLY A 91 -22.51 -8.37 -22.93
C GLY A 91 -22.69 -8.67 -21.43
N ILE A 92 -21.77 -8.21 -20.58
CA ILE A 92 -21.82 -8.42 -19.12
C ILE A 92 -22.60 -7.29 -18.46
N ASP A 93 -23.67 -7.61 -17.73
CA ASP A 93 -24.41 -6.64 -16.91
C ASP A 93 -23.97 -6.78 -15.44
N PRO A 94 -23.21 -5.83 -14.86
CA PRO A 94 -22.67 -5.95 -13.50
C PRO A 94 -23.74 -6.08 -12.41
N LYS A 95 -24.98 -5.66 -12.67
CA LYS A 95 -26.09 -5.83 -11.71
C LYS A 95 -26.67 -7.23 -11.72
N LYS A 96 -26.64 -7.90 -12.88
CA LYS A 96 -27.18 -9.27 -13.06
C LYS A 96 -26.10 -10.34 -12.95
N GLN A 97 -24.87 -9.99 -13.30
CA GLN A 97 -23.70 -10.85 -13.41
C GLN A 97 -22.51 -10.24 -12.64
N PRO A 98 -22.65 -10.03 -11.32
CA PRO A 98 -21.60 -9.38 -10.52
C PRO A 98 -20.31 -10.21 -10.47
N GLU A 99 -20.41 -11.54 -10.52
CA GLU A 99 -19.24 -12.45 -10.54
C GLU A 99 -18.46 -12.34 -11.85
N ASP A 100 -19.14 -12.36 -13.00
CA ASP A 100 -18.51 -12.19 -14.32
C ASP A 100 -17.90 -10.79 -14.46
N ALA A 101 -18.58 -9.77 -13.93
CA ALA A 101 -18.06 -8.40 -13.94
C ALA A 101 -16.83 -8.25 -13.04
N GLY A 102 -16.82 -8.89 -11.87
CA GLY A 102 -15.66 -8.93 -10.98
C GLY A 102 -14.50 -9.73 -11.57
N ALA A 103 -14.78 -10.84 -12.24
CA ALA A 103 -13.81 -11.59 -13.03
C ALA A 103 -13.24 -10.73 -14.16
N MET A 104 -14.08 -9.99 -14.90
CA MET A 104 -13.64 -9.09 -15.96
C MET A 104 -12.78 -7.94 -15.43
N TRP A 105 -12.99 -7.48 -14.21
CA TRP A 105 -12.16 -6.44 -13.58
C TRP A 105 -10.74 -6.95 -13.30
N ILE A 106 -10.61 -8.20 -12.86
CA ILE A 106 -9.33 -8.77 -12.44
C ILE A 106 -8.62 -9.58 -13.53
N ASP A 107 -9.33 -10.30 -14.39
CA ASP A 107 -8.75 -11.27 -15.33
C ASP A 107 -8.71 -10.83 -16.78
N ASN A 108 -8.91 -9.54 -17.09
CA ASN A 108 -9.17 -9.14 -18.46
C ASN A 108 -8.00 -9.39 -19.44
N LYS A 109 -8.03 -10.56 -20.10
CA LYS A 109 -7.00 -11.02 -21.05
C LYS A 109 -7.06 -10.31 -22.40
N GLU A 110 -8.23 -9.84 -22.82
CA GLU A 110 -8.39 -9.12 -24.09
C GLU A 110 -7.83 -7.69 -23.99
N LEU A 111 -8.07 -7.04 -22.86
CA LEU A 111 -7.44 -5.75 -22.55
C LEU A 111 -5.94 -5.89 -22.23
N SER A 112 -5.48 -7.10 -21.87
CA SER A 112 -4.07 -7.40 -21.66
C SER A 112 -3.29 -7.80 -22.90
N CYS A 113 -3.91 -7.78 -24.09
CA CYS A 113 -3.33 -8.33 -25.32
C CYS A 113 -2.75 -9.74 -25.14
N GLY A 114 -3.37 -10.57 -24.29
CA GLY A 114 -2.94 -11.94 -24.02
C GLY A 114 -1.71 -12.08 -23.10
N LYS A 115 -1.24 -11.01 -22.46
CA LYS A 115 -0.15 -11.07 -21.46
C LYS A 115 -0.73 -11.10 -20.04
N PRO A 116 -0.23 -11.91 -19.10
CA PRO A 116 -0.54 -11.70 -17.68
C PRO A 116 -0.08 -10.29 -17.30
N PHE A 117 -0.81 -9.58 -16.44
CA PHE A 117 -0.43 -8.31 -15.79
C PHE A 117 1.00 -7.86 -16.09
N CYS A 118 1.16 -7.05 -17.12
CA CYS A 118 2.46 -6.63 -17.61
C CYS A 118 2.36 -5.16 -17.93
N THR A 119 2.91 -4.35 -17.05
CA THR A 119 3.38 -3.01 -17.39
C THR A 119 4.79 -2.84 -16.88
N LYS A 120 5.65 -2.47 -17.84
CA LYS A 120 6.96 -1.83 -17.80
C LYS A 120 7.95 -2.25 -16.70
N GLU A 121 9.01 -2.90 -17.19
CA GLU A 121 10.38 -2.95 -16.68
C GLU A 121 10.59 -2.68 -15.19
N SER A 122 11.08 -3.74 -14.53
CA SER A 122 11.84 -3.68 -13.29
C SER A 122 13.09 -2.80 -13.44
N ASN A 123 12.93 -1.49 -13.49
CA ASN A 123 14.01 -0.58 -13.20
C ASN A 123 13.76 -0.04 -11.79
N PRO A 124 14.64 -0.30 -10.80
CA PRO A 124 14.48 0.22 -9.46
C PRO A 124 14.65 1.74 -9.49
N CYS A 125 13.56 2.48 -9.72
CA CYS A 125 13.46 3.94 -9.64
C CYS A 125 14.54 4.76 -10.38
N GLY A 126 15.33 4.17 -11.29
CA GLY A 126 16.53 4.81 -11.85
C GLY A 126 16.22 5.96 -12.82
N ASP A 127 15.08 5.91 -13.51
CA ASP A 127 14.73 6.83 -14.61
C ASP A 127 13.30 7.38 -14.53
N LEU A 128 12.58 7.16 -13.42
CA LEU A 128 11.23 7.70 -13.21
C LEU A 128 11.31 8.86 -12.24
N ASP A 129 10.89 10.04 -12.70
CA ASP A 129 10.71 11.23 -11.86
C ASP A 129 9.48 11.02 -10.98
N VAL A 130 9.72 10.61 -9.73
CA VAL A 130 8.68 10.35 -8.72
C VAL A 130 8.91 11.25 -7.51
N ASP A 131 7.84 11.66 -6.83
CA ASP A 131 7.93 12.51 -5.64
C ASP A 131 8.27 11.72 -4.36
N GLY A 132 8.14 10.39 -4.40
CA GLY A 132 8.39 9.55 -3.24
C GLY A 132 8.31 8.05 -3.51
N ILE A 133 8.68 7.29 -2.49
CA ILE A 133 8.69 5.82 -2.49
C ILE A 133 7.92 5.29 -1.29
N VAL A 134 7.19 4.19 -1.47
CA VAL A 134 6.58 3.44 -0.36
C VAL A 134 7.35 2.14 -0.17
N VAL A 135 8.09 2.03 0.93
CA VAL A 135 8.80 0.81 1.29
C VAL A 135 7.80 -0.19 1.86
N SER A 136 7.49 -1.21 1.06
CA SER A 136 6.51 -2.25 1.40
C SER A 136 6.90 -3.58 0.78
N ASN A 137 6.44 -4.68 1.38
CA ASN A 137 6.48 -6.02 0.80
C ASN A 137 5.05 -6.61 0.73
N HIS A 138 4.06 -5.71 0.61
CA HIS A 138 2.65 -6.04 0.65
C HIS A 138 2.23 -6.77 1.95
N ALA A 139 2.91 -6.44 3.05
CA ALA A 139 2.80 -7.10 4.35
C ALA A 139 3.03 -8.62 4.29
N GLY A 140 3.93 -9.07 3.42
CA GLY A 140 4.30 -10.48 3.24
C GLY A 140 3.25 -11.30 2.47
N ARG A 141 2.41 -10.66 1.65
CA ARG A 141 1.30 -11.34 0.92
C ARG A 141 1.62 -11.67 -0.54
N GLN A 142 2.75 -11.21 -1.07
CA GLN A 142 3.15 -11.41 -2.47
C GLN A 142 4.28 -12.44 -2.57
N VAL A 143 5.52 -12.02 -2.34
CA VAL A 143 6.68 -12.90 -2.37
C VAL A 143 7.04 -13.32 -0.96
N ASP A 144 6.85 -14.61 -0.66
CA ASP A 144 7.25 -15.21 0.62
C ASP A 144 8.78 -15.32 0.74
N GLY A 145 9.31 -15.21 1.96
CA GLY A 145 10.75 -15.21 2.23
C GLY A 145 11.49 -13.94 1.83
N THR A 146 10.78 -12.84 1.50
CA THR A 146 11.41 -11.53 1.26
C THR A 146 11.99 -10.93 2.54
N ILE A 147 12.90 -9.97 2.36
CA ILE A 147 13.41 -9.13 3.45
C ILE A 147 12.24 -8.45 4.19
N ALA A 148 12.36 -8.30 5.51
CA ALA A 148 11.42 -7.51 6.29
C ALA A 148 11.43 -6.06 5.80
N SER A 149 10.26 -5.44 5.63
CA SER A 149 10.17 -4.08 5.07
C SER A 149 10.93 -3.04 5.91
N LEU A 150 11.03 -3.22 7.23
CA LEU A 150 11.78 -2.30 8.10
C LEU A 150 13.29 -2.38 7.86
N ASP A 151 13.80 -3.58 7.58
CA ASP A 151 15.19 -3.79 7.18
C ASP A 151 15.45 -3.22 5.78
N ALA A 152 14.48 -3.32 4.87
CA ALA A 152 14.57 -2.70 3.55
C ALA A 152 14.57 -1.17 3.66
N LEU A 153 13.75 -0.59 4.53
CA LEU A 153 13.69 0.85 4.79
C LEU A 153 15.07 1.38 5.19
N GLU A 154 15.73 0.71 6.13
CA GLU A 154 17.09 1.05 6.54
C GLU A 154 18.08 1.06 5.37
N ASN A 155 18.06 0.02 4.53
CA ASN A 155 18.95 -0.07 3.37
C ASN A 155 18.67 1.05 2.35
N ILE A 156 17.40 1.32 2.08
CA ILE A 156 16.90 2.32 1.13
C ILE A 156 17.30 3.73 1.58
N VAL A 157 17.08 4.08 2.85
CA VAL A 157 17.48 5.39 3.38
C VAL A 157 19.01 5.54 3.37
N ASN A 158 19.76 4.50 3.74
CA ASN A 158 21.22 4.53 3.73
C ASN A 158 21.82 4.65 2.31
N ALA A 159 21.13 4.14 1.30
CA ALA A 159 21.53 4.26 -0.10
C ALA A 159 21.43 5.72 -0.63
N ARG A 160 20.97 6.67 0.19
CA ARG A 160 20.88 8.11 -0.12
C ARG A 160 20.08 8.39 -1.40
N ILE A 161 18.92 7.76 -1.50
CA ILE A 161 17.94 8.15 -2.50
C ILE A 161 17.58 9.61 -2.20
N SER A 162 17.93 10.52 -3.12
CA SER A 162 17.80 11.99 -3.08
C SER A 162 17.11 12.60 -1.84
N GLU A 163 17.70 13.63 -1.23
CA GLU A 163 17.07 14.37 -0.10
C GLU A 163 15.68 14.96 -0.43
N LYS A 164 15.30 14.99 -1.72
CA LYS A 164 14.00 15.48 -2.19
C LYS A 164 12.89 14.40 -2.19
N LEU A 165 13.23 13.12 -2.07
CA LEU A 165 12.25 12.04 -2.17
C LEU A 165 11.56 11.81 -0.83
N THR A 166 10.22 11.77 -0.85
CA THR A 166 9.44 11.39 0.32
C THR A 166 9.51 9.88 0.50
N VAL A 167 10.03 9.41 1.63
CA VAL A 167 10.10 7.99 1.98
C VAL A 167 8.94 7.62 2.89
N MET A 168 8.06 6.73 2.45
CA MET A 168 6.95 6.22 3.22
C MET A 168 7.21 4.75 3.60
N PHE A 169 6.64 4.28 4.70
CA PHE A 169 6.83 2.92 5.19
C PHE A 169 5.49 2.23 5.44
N ASP A 170 5.36 0.98 5.01
CA ASP A 170 4.25 0.08 5.32
C ASP A 170 4.79 -1.31 5.68
N SER A 171 3.90 -2.26 5.99
CA SER A 171 4.17 -3.67 6.23
C SER A 171 4.76 -3.97 7.61
N GLY A 172 3.91 -3.86 8.64
CA GLY A 172 4.21 -4.46 9.94
C GLY A 172 3.89 -3.60 11.15
N ALA A 173 3.64 -2.30 10.98
CA ALA A 173 3.30 -1.42 12.11
C ALA A 173 2.04 -1.90 12.85
N ARG A 174 2.14 -2.04 14.18
CA ARG A 174 1.04 -2.43 15.07
C ARG A 174 0.79 -1.43 16.19
N GLY A 175 1.81 -0.67 16.60
CA GLY A 175 1.69 0.32 17.67
C GLY A 175 2.72 1.44 17.57
N ALA A 176 2.74 2.28 18.60
CA ALA A 176 3.58 3.48 18.64
C ALA A 176 5.07 3.19 18.43
N SER A 177 5.59 2.15 19.07
CA SER A 177 7.02 1.82 19.00
C SER A 177 7.49 1.46 17.58
N ASP A 178 6.64 0.81 16.78
CA ASP A 178 6.96 0.48 15.38
C ASP A 178 7.00 1.74 14.52
N ILE A 179 6.04 2.64 14.74
CA ILE A 179 5.95 3.92 14.03
C ILE A 179 7.18 4.78 14.36
N ILE A 180 7.51 4.94 15.65
CA ILE A 180 8.70 5.70 16.09
C ILE A 180 9.98 5.09 15.49
N LYS A 181 10.09 3.76 15.39
CA LYS A 181 11.23 3.11 14.73
C LYS A 181 11.33 3.45 13.26
N ALA A 182 10.26 3.29 12.49
CA ALA A 182 10.28 3.65 11.08
C ALA A 182 10.64 5.14 10.87
N LEU A 183 10.09 6.04 11.67
CA LEU A 183 10.40 7.47 11.61
C LEU A 183 11.87 7.77 11.95
N CYS A 184 12.41 7.18 13.03
CA CYS A 184 13.83 7.30 13.37
C CYS A 184 14.77 6.72 12.30
N LEU A 185 14.33 5.70 11.57
CA LEU A 185 15.08 5.11 10.45
C LEU A 185 15.05 5.99 9.18
N GLY A 186 14.20 7.02 9.14
CA GLY A 186 14.14 7.99 8.04
C GLY A 186 12.87 7.95 7.20
N ALA A 187 11.83 7.21 7.61
CA ALA A 187 10.51 7.36 6.99
C ALA A 187 9.91 8.73 7.34
N ASN A 188 9.23 9.35 6.38
CA ASN A 188 8.41 10.54 6.54
C ASN A 188 6.97 10.19 6.99
N PHE A 189 6.44 9.05 6.52
CA PHE A 189 5.09 8.56 6.84
C PHE A 189 5.08 7.05 7.10
N VAL A 190 4.18 6.61 7.97
CA VAL A 190 3.95 5.20 8.27
C VAL A 190 2.49 4.83 8.04
N TRP A 191 2.25 3.86 7.17
CA TRP A 191 0.91 3.33 6.88
C TRP A 191 0.53 2.28 7.93
N VAL A 192 -0.69 2.41 8.46
CA VAL A 192 -1.30 1.41 9.35
C VAL A 192 -2.48 0.81 8.60
N VAL A 193 -2.49 -0.51 8.45
CA VAL A 193 -3.49 -1.20 7.61
C VAL A 193 -4.28 -2.25 8.40
N ARG A 194 -3.68 -3.43 8.66
CA ARG A 194 -4.42 -4.57 9.27
C ARG A 194 -5.12 -4.23 10.57
N MET A 195 -4.51 -3.36 11.40
CA MET A 195 -5.08 -2.99 12.69
C MET A 195 -6.46 -2.35 12.54
N TRP A 196 -6.62 -1.34 11.67
CA TRP A 196 -7.92 -0.68 11.52
C TRP A 196 -8.93 -1.56 10.77
N ILE A 197 -8.46 -2.48 9.90
CA ILE A 197 -9.32 -3.52 9.30
C ILE A 197 -9.86 -4.49 10.37
N TYR A 198 -9.06 -4.87 11.36
CA TYR A 198 -9.56 -5.68 12.49
C TYR A 198 -10.63 -4.93 13.28
N GLY A 199 -10.39 -3.65 13.58
CA GLY A 199 -11.41 -2.78 14.18
C GLY A 199 -12.69 -2.72 13.33
N LEU A 200 -12.55 -2.52 12.03
CA LEU A 200 -13.66 -2.48 11.07
C LEU A 200 -14.50 -3.77 11.11
N SER A 201 -13.84 -4.93 11.19
CA SER A 201 -14.54 -6.22 11.23
C SER A 201 -15.31 -6.48 12.52
N ILE A 202 -14.94 -5.82 13.62
CA ILE A 202 -15.55 -6.01 14.95
C ILE A 202 -16.73 -5.06 15.17
N MET A 203 -16.56 -3.77 14.86
CA MET A 203 -17.55 -2.73 15.16
C MET A 203 -17.64 -1.65 14.07
N GLY A 204 -17.42 -2.03 12.81
CA GLY A 204 -17.51 -1.12 11.67
C GLY A 204 -16.64 0.12 11.85
N GLU A 205 -17.16 1.27 11.44
CA GLU A 205 -16.46 2.55 11.52
C GLU A 205 -15.95 2.86 12.94
N GLU A 206 -16.74 2.61 13.97
CA GLU A 206 -16.34 2.90 15.35
C GLU A 206 -15.17 2.03 15.79
N GLY A 207 -15.14 0.76 15.37
CA GLY A 207 -14.00 -0.12 15.63
C GLY A 207 -12.72 0.36 14.95
N ALA A 208 -12.80 0.80 13.69
CA ALA A 208 -11.67 1.40 12.98
C ALA A 208 -11.19 2.69 13.67
N ARG A 209 -12.12 3.60 14.05
CA ARG A 209 -11.82 4.82 14.80
C ARG A 209 -11.17 4.52 16.15
N ARG A 210 -11.65 3.49 16.86
CA ARG A 210 -11.09 3.07 18.15
C ARG A 210 -9.64 2.63 18.01
N VAL A 211 -9.30 1.85 16.98
CA VAL A 211 -7.91 1.45 16.71
C VAL A 211 -7.03 2.67 16.44
N MET A 212 -7.49 3.63 15.64
CA MET A 212 -6.74 4.86 15.39
C MET A 212 -6.55 5.68 16.67
N LYS A 213 -7.56 5.75 17.55
CA LYS A 213 -7.42 6.36 18.88
C LYS A 213 -6.43 5.62 19.78
N CYS A 214 -6.32 4.29 19.68
CA CYS A 214 -5.32 3.54 20.45
C CYS A 214 -3.88 3.90 20.05
N LEU A 215 -3.66 4.36 18.81
CA LEU A 215 -2.35 4.92 18.40
C LEU A 215 -2.01 6.26 19.09
N ALA A 216 -2.90 6.83 19.92
CA ALA A 216 -2.54 7.90 20.85
C ALA A 216 -1.43 7.48 21.84
N GLU A 217 -1.17 6.17 22.00
CA GLU A 217 0.06 5.65 22.61
C GLU A 217 1.33 6.31 22.05
N PHE A 218 1.31 6.80 20.80
CA PHE A 218 2.41 7.51 20.17
C PHE A 218 2.85 8.74 20.97
N ASP A 219 1.90 9.52 21.49
CA ASP A 219 2.19 10.69 22.32
C ASP A 219 2.84 10.30 23.65
N ILE A 220 2.30 9.28 24.32
CA ILE A 220 2.87 8.72 25.56
C ILE A 220 4.30 8.17 25.33
N SER A 221 4.52 7.49 24.20
CA SER A 221 5.81 6.93 23.83
C SER A 221 6.84 8.03 23.54
N MET A 222 6.41 9.13 22.89
CA MET A 222 7.25 10.31 22.68
C MET A 222 7.63 10.97 24.02
N LEU A 223 6.68 11.14 24.93
CA LEU A 223 6.91 11.74 26.25
C LEU A 223 7.91 10.93 27.07
N THR A 224 7.69 9.61 27.16
CA THR A 224 8.59 8.72 27.92
C THR A 224 9.98 8.59 27.30
N ALA A 225 10.10 8.73 25.99
CA ALA A 225 11.39 8.75 25.28
C ALA A 225 12.08 10.13 25.24
N GLY A 226 11.46 11.19 25.81
CA GLY A 226 11.99 12.55 25.75
C GLY A 226 12.09 13.10 24.32
N ILE A 227 11.08 12.82 23.50
CA ILE A 227 10.95 13.30 22.11
C ILE A 227 9.86 14.37 22.09
N ARG A 228 10.23 15.62 21.80
CA ARG A 228 9.27 16.75 21.88
C ARG A 228 8.41 16.92 20.64
N ASN A 229 8.91 16.45 19.50
CA ASN A 229 8.22 16.52 18.21
C ASN A 229 8.83 15.48 17.27
N VAL A 230 8.11 15.18 16.17
CA VAL A 230 8.55 14.20 15.16
C VAL A 230 9.91 14.56 14.56
N GLY A 231 10.28 15.85 14.50
CA GLY A 231 11.58 16.30 13.98
C GLY A 231 12.80 15.84 14.78
N GLU A 232 12.59 15.41 16.03
CA GLU A 232 13.65 14.82 16.86
C GLU A 232 13.82 13.31 16.66
N MET A 233 12.94 12.65 15.90
CA MET A 233 13.05 11.23 15.56
C MET A 233 14.15 11.05 14.51
N GLN A 234 15.33 10.69 14.98
CA GLN A 234 16.54 10.60 14.17
C GLN A 234 17.27 9.32 14.48
N ARG A 235 18.04 8.83 13.51
CA ARG A 235 18.71 7.53 13.59
C ARG A 235 19.52 7.32 14.87
N ARG A 236 20.18 8.37 15.36
CA ARG A 236 20.98 8.34 16.60
C ARG A 236 20.20 7.98 17.87
N ARG A 237 18.86 8.07 17.86
CA ARG A 237 18.02 7.68 19.00
C ARG A 237 17.77 6.17 19.06
N GLN A 238 18.30 5.41 18.10
CA GLN A 238 18.14 3.97 18.02
C GLN A 238 19.47 3.27 17.93
N GLU A 239 19.57 2.18 18.67
CA GLU A 239 20.65 1.21 18.52
C GLU A 239 20.06 -0.04 17.86
N SER A 240 20.60 -0.41 16.71
CA SER A 240 20.23 -1.65 16.03
C SER A 240 21.22 -2.73 16.43
N TYR A 241 20.72 -3.74 17.13
CA TYR A 241 21.48 -4.96 17.36
C TYR A 241 21.67 -5.73 16.05
N PRO A 242 22.67 -6.62 15.97
CA PRO A 242 22.81 -7.52 14.83
C PRO A 242 21.49 -8.23 14.53
N LYS A 243 21.15 -8.34 13.24
CA LYS A 243 19.91 -8.97 12.79
C LYS A 243 19.86 -10.42 13.31
N GLY A 244 19.01 -10.64 14.31
CA GLY A 244 18.83 -11.91 14.98
C GLY A 244 17.44 -12.48 14.66
N TYR A 245 17.25 -13.01 13.46
CA TYR A 245 16.07 -13.81 13.17
C TYR A 245 16.29 -15.19 13.79
N THR A 246 15.61 -15.49 14.90
CA THR A 246 15.75 -16.77 15.64
C THR A 246 15.27 -18.00 14.85
N LEU A 247 14.99 -17.89 13.54
CA LEU A 247 14.25 -18.89 12.77
C LEU A 247 15.01 -19.53 11.59
N ILE A 248 16.32 -19.31 11.43
CA ILE A 248 17.14 -20.17 10.57
C ILE A 248 18.33 -20.67 11.37
N ALA A 249 18.27 -21.94 11.79
CA ALA A 249 19.47 -22.65 12.20
C ALA A 249 20.45 -22.58 11.01
N LYS A 250 21.68 -22.11 11.24
CA LYS A 250 22.75 -22.00 10.22
C LYS A 250 23.05 -23.31 9.46
N LYS A 251 22.46 -24.43 9.87
CA LYS A 251 22.49 -25.73 9.18
C LYS A 251 21.10 -26.37 9.26
N ALA A 252 20.45 -26.56 8.10
CA ALA A 252 19.46 -27.61 7.97
C ALA A 252 20.19 -28.96 8.05
N LYS A 253 19.72 -29.88 8.91
CA LYS A 253 20.11 -31.29 8.91
C LYS A 253 19.01 -32.11 8.21
N LEU A 254 18.80 -31.81 6.94
CA LEU A 254 18.17 -32.71 5.97
C LEU A 254 19.07 -32.74 4.75
#